data_AF-A0A349QXL5-F1
#
_entry.id   AF-A0A349QXL5-F1
#
_cell.length_a   1.000
_cell.length_b   1.000
_cell.length_c   1.000
_cell.angle_alpha   90.00
_cell.angle_beta   90.00
_cell.angle_gamma   90.00
#
_symmetry.space_group_name_H-M   'P 1'
#
loop_
_entity.id
_entity.type
_entity.pdbx_description
1 polymer ?
#
loop_
_entity_poly.entity_id
_entity_poly.type
_entity_poly.pdbx_seq_one_letter_code
_entity_poly.pdbx_strand_id
1 'polypeptide(L)'
;SAQYESYLLPLAVLLSIPTGMIGSFLGTRAIGLDNNIYVQVGLIMLIGLLAKNAILIVEFALQRRRAGSSLIDSALEGARARLRPILMTSLAFIAGMVPLMFATGGTATGNHSISTGAAMGMLSGVILGVIIIPLLYLVFQYLQEKVSGKKLTDNTVHNTND
;
A
#
# COMPACT_ATOMS: atom_id res chain seq x y z
N SER A 1 30.64 -1.87 -4.82
CA SER A 1 29.62 -2.86 -5.23
C SER A 1 28.37 -2.72 -4.36
N ALA A 2 27.70 -1.57 -4.48
CA ALA A 2 26.67 -1.06 -3.56
C ALA A 2 25.27 -1.08 -4.20
N GLN A 3 24.94 -2.14 -4.94
CA GLN A 3 23.81 -2.13 -5.89
C GLN A 3 22.82 -3.28 -5.68
N TYR A 4 22.75 -3.80 -4.45
CA TYR A 4 21.74 -4.75 -3.98
C TYR A 4 21.10 -4.29 -2.66
N GLU A 5 20.96 -2.97 -2.45
CA GLU A 5 20.16 -2.41 -1.37
C GLU A 5 18.66 -2.55 -1.70
N SER A 6 18.07 -3.70 -1.34
CA SER A 6 16.63 -3.97 -1.23
C SER A 6 15.78 -3.99 -2.51
N TYR A 7 16.01 -4.94 -3.41
CA TYR A 7 14.98 -5.36 -4.39
C TYR A 7 13.80 -6.10 -3.74
N LEU A 8 13.96 -6.55 -2.49
CA LEU A 8 12.93 -7.27 -1.74
C LEU A 8 11.82 -6.36 -1.19
N LEU A 9 12.14 -5.09 -0.91
CA LEU A 9 11.15 -4.13 -0.38
C LEU A 9 10.10 -3.72 -1.43
N PRO A 10 10.47 -3.39 -2.70
CA PRO A 10 9.49 -3.22 -3.77
C PRO A 10 8.64 -4.46 -4.02
N LEU A 11 9.21 -5.65 -3.87
CA LEU A 11 8.48 -6.91 -4.01
C LEU A 11 7.40 -7.07 -2.93
N ALA A 12 7.70 -6.68 -1.69
CA ALA A 12 6.72 -6.62 -0.60
C ALA A 12 5.54 -5.70 -0.94
N VAL A 13 5.82 -4.54 -1.54
CA VAL A 13 4.78 -3.61 -2.01
C VAL A 13 3.92 -4.24 -3.09
N LEU A 14 4.55 -4.82 -4.13
CA LEU A 14 3.86 -5.46 -5.25
C LEU A 14 2.91 -6.57 -4.79
N LEU A 15 3.35 -7.40 -3.83
CA LEU A 15 2.55 -8.49 -3.27
C LEU A 15 1.34 -8.00 -2.45
N SER A 16 1.36 -6.75 -1.98
CA SER A 16 0.22 -6.18 -1.25
C SER A 16 -0.92 -5.72 -2.18
N ILE A 17 -0.62 -5.36 -3.44
CA ILE A 17 -1.58 -4.75 -4.37
C ILE A 17 -2.80 -5.63 -4.69
N PRO A 18 -2.65 -6.95 -4.94
CA PRO A 18 -3.78 -7.83 -5.22
C PRO A 18 -4.86 -7.80 -4.13
N THR A 19 -4.47 -7.56 -2.88
CA THR A 19 -5.41 -7.51 -1.74
C THR A 19 -6.46 -6.40 -1.88
N GLY A 20 -6.09 -5.25 -2.45
CA GLY A 20 -7.04 -4.17 -2.74
C GLY A 20 -7.81 -4.38 -4.04
N MET A 21 -7.21 -5.05 -5.03
CA MET A 21 -7.90 -5.41 -6.28
C MET A 21 -9.08 -6.35 -6.01
N ILE A 22 -8.92 -7.30 -5.07
CA ILE A 22 -10.01 -8.20 -4.66
C ILE A 22 -11.24 -7.40 -4.21
N GLY A 23 -11.04 -6.36 -3.39
CA GLY A 23 -12.14 -5.49 -2.94
C GLY A 23 -12.82 -4.72 -4.07
N SER A 24 -12.06 -4.31 -5.09
CA SER A 24 -12.60 -3.67 -6.28
C SER A 24 -13.50 -4.61 -7.07
N PHE A 25 -13.01 -5.82 -7.38
CA PHE A 25 -13.79 -6.83 -8.09
C PHE A 25 -15.04 -7.26 -7.32
N LEU A 26 -14.93 -7.43 -6.00
CA LEU A 26 -16.07 -7.76 -5.15
C LEU A 26 -17.10 -6.63 -5.13
N GLY A 27 -16.65 -5.37 -5.02
CA GLY A 27 -17.54 -4.21 -5.04
C GLY A 27 -18.28 -4.03 -6.36
N THR A 28 -17.57 -4.13 -7.48
CA THR A 28 -18.16 -4.04 -8.82
C THR A 28 -19.15 -5.17 -9.07
N ARG A 29 -18.83 -6.41 -8.67
CA ARG A 29 -19.75 -7.56 -8.77
C ARG A 29 -20.97 -7.42 -7.86
N ALA A 30 -20.80 -6.90 -6.64
CA ALA A 30 -21.91 -6.70 -5.71
C ALA A 30 -22.95 -5.69 -6.21
N ILE A 31 -22.50 -4.68 -6.98
CA ILE A 31 -23.37 -3.65 -7.58
C ILE A 31 -23.89 -4.07 -8.97
N GLY A 32 -23.48 -5.24 -9.47
CA GLY A 32 -23.96 -5.79 -10.74
C GLY A 32 -23.38 -5.08 -11.97
N LEU A 33 -22.22 -4.44 -11.84
CA LEU A 33 -21.54 -3.76 -12.93
C LEU A 33 -20.66 -4.74 -13.71
N ASP A 34 -20.66 -4.61 -15.03
CA ASP A 34 -19.81 -5.41 -15.91
C ASP A 34 -18.33 -4.99 -15.81
N ASN A 35 -17.43 -5.96 -16.05
CA ASN A 35 -16.00 -5.66 -16.19
C ASN A 35 -15.72 -5.05 -17.57
N ASN A 36 -15.94 -3.75 -17.68
CA ASN A 36 -15.69 -2.96 -18.88
C ASN A 36 -14.36 -2.19 -18.82
N ILE A 37 -14.04 -1.45 -19.88
CA ILE A 37 -12.82 -0.64 -19.98
C ILE A 37 -12.71 0.39 -18.83
N TYR A 38 -13.82 0.92 -18.33
CA TYR A 38 -13.82 1.90 -17.23
C TYR A 38 -13.41 1.26 -15.90
N VAL A 39 -13.86 0.03 -15.63
CA VAL A 39 -13.39 -0.74 -14.45
C VAL A 39 -11.89 -0.99 -14.55
N GLN A 40 -11.38 -1.36 -15.73
CA GLN A 40 -9.94 -1.60 -15.93
C GLN A 40 -9.10 -0.34 -15.73
N VAL A 41 -9.52 0.81 -16.26
CA VAL A 41 -8.86 2.10 -16.01
C VAL A 41 -8.91 2.45 -14.51
N GLY A 42 -10.03 2.19 -13.83
CA GLY A 42 -10.17 2.33 -12.38
C GLY A 42 -9.21 1.43 -11.60
N LEU A 43 -9.00 0.19 -12.05
CA LEU A 43 -8.04 -0.74 -11.44
C LEU A 43 -6.60 -0.23 -11.60
N ILE A 44 -6.23 0.31 -12.77
CA ILE A 44 -4.88 0.89 -12.98
C ILE A 44 -4.64 2.07 -12.03
N MET A 45 -5.63 2.95 -11.89
CA MET A 45 -5.59 4.05 -10.92
C MET A 45 -5.43 3.52 -9.48
N LEU A 46 -6.24 2.52 -9.12
CA LEU A 46 -6.22 1.90 -7.80
C LEU A 46 -4.85 1.28 -7.47
N ILE A 47 -4.22 0.59 -8.42
CA ILE A 47 -2.88 0.01 -8.26
C ILE A 47 -1.88 1.10 -7.84
N GLY A 48 -1.89 2.26 -8.49
CA GLY A 48 -1.02 3.40 -8.14
C GLY A 48 -1.29 3.97 -6.75
N LEU A 49 -2.56 4.11 -6.36
CA LEU A 49 -2.96 4.59 -5.03
C LEU A 49 -2.52 3.62 -3.92
N LEU A 50 -2.73 2.32 -4.12
CA LEU A 50 -2.32 1.29 -3.17
C LEU A 50 -0.80 1.20 -3.06
N ALA A 51 -0.09 1.23 -4.20
CA ALA A 51 1.36 1.24 -4.22
C ALA A 51 1.93 2.45 -3.46
N LYS A 52 1.40 3.66 -3.67
CA LYS A 52 1.79 4.86 -2.92
C LYS A 52 1.64 4.67 -1.41
N ASN A 53 0.51 4.13 -0.97
CA ASN A 53 0.27 3.90 0.46
C ASN A 53 1.24 2.87 1.04
N ALA A 54 1.53 1.80 0.30
CA ALA A 54 2.45 0.75 0.71
C ALA A 54 3.92 1.19 0.74
N ILE A 55 4.38 1.90 -0.29
CA ILE A 55 5.73 2.46 -0.36
C ILE A 55 5.97 3.36 0.86
N LEU A 56 5.02 4.24 1.20
CA LEU A 56 5.18 5.17 2.31
C LEU A 56 5.27 4.48 3.67
N ILE A 57 4.55 3.37 3.89
CA ILE A 57 4.69 2.58 5.13
C ILE A 57 6.08 1.94 5.19
N VAL A 58 6.48 1.27 4.10
CA VAL A 58 7.75 0.54 4.00
C VAL A 58 8.94 1.48 4.14
N GLU A 59 8.89 2.64 3.51
CA GLU A 59 9.95 3.64 3.56
C GLU A 59 10.13 4.21 4.97
N PHE A 60 9.02 4.54 5.65
CA PHE A 60 9.08 5.05 7.02
C PHE A 60 9.57 3.97 8.01
N ALA A 61 9.14 2.71 7.81
CA ALA A 61 9.65 1.59 8.58
C ALA A 61 11.15 1.37 8.36
N LEU A 62 11.64 1.49 7.12
CA LEU A 62 13.06 1.38 6.80
C LEU A 62 13.87 2.53 7.40
N GLN A 63 13.39 3.77 7.33
CA GLN A 63 14.03 4.92 7.98
C GLN A 63 14.17 4.68 9.48
N ARG A 64 13.14 4.12 10.12
CA ARG A 64 13.18 3.82 11.56
C ARG A 64 14.10 2.66 11.91
N ARG A 65 14.18 1.65 11.03
CA ARG A 65 15.16 0.56 11.13
C ARG A 65 16.60 1.08 11.01
N ARG A 66 16.85 2.01 10.10
CA ARG A 66 18.14 2.70 9.93
C ARG A 66 18.49 3.60 11.13
N ALA A 67 17.49 4.16 11.79
CA ALA A 67 17.66 4.90 13.04
C ALA A 67 17.90 3.99 14.28
N GLY A 68 18.09 2.68 14.08
CA GLY A 68 18.46 1.74 15.14
C GLY A 68 17.29 1.02 15.83
N SER A 69 16.05 1.21 15.39
CA SER A 69 14.90 0.51 16.00
C SER A 69 14.88 -0.98 15.68
N SER A 70 14.25 -1.78 16.56
CA SER A 70 14.03 -3.21 16.31
C SER A 70 13.15 -3.41 15.07
N LEU A 71 13.22 -4.59 14.44
CA LEU A 71 12.51 -4.85 13.19
C LEU A 71 10.98 -4.73 13.34
N ILE A 72 10.47 -5.19 14.48
CA ILE A 72 9.05 -5.15 14.81
C ILE A 72 8.63 -3.72 15.14
N ASP A 73 9.44 -3.02 15.95
CA ASP A 73 9.14 -1.64 16.32
C ASP A 73 9.18 -0.72 15.10
N SER A 74 10.13 -0.91 14.19
CA SER A 74 10.24 -0.10 12.98
C SER A 74 9.02 -0.30 12.06
N ALA A 75 8.54 -1.54 11.91
CA ALA A 75 7.33 -1.84 11.15
C ALA A 75 6.08 -1.20 11.78
N LEU A 76 5.93 -1.29 13.11
CA LEU A 76 4.79 -0.77 13.83
C LEU A 76 4.75 0.77 13.82
N GLU A 77 5.91 1.40 14.07
CA GLU A 77 6.02 2.86 14.03
C GLU A 77 5.79 3.41 12.62
N GLY A 78 6.33 2.73 11.59
CA GLY A 78 6.08 3.08 10.19
C GLY A 78 4.59 3.05 9.83
N ALA A 79 3.88 1.99 10.24
CA ALA A 79 2.44 1.88 10.06
C ALA A 79 1.67 2.99 10.80
N ARG A 80 2.03 3.24 12.08
CA ARG A 80 1.34 4.23 12.92
C ARG A 80 1.52 5.67 12.42
N ALA A 81 2.72 6.03 11.98
CA ALA A 81 3.01 7.36 11.45
C ALA A 81 2.24 7.65 10.16
N ARG A 82 1.99 6.63 9.34
CA ARG A 82 1.31 6.76 8.04
C ARG A 82 -0.20 6.55 8.08
N LEU A 83 -0.73 5.98 9.17
CA LEU A 83 -2.16 5.71 9.31
C LEU A 83 -3.02 6.97 9.09
N ARG A 84 -2.68 8.09 9.74
CA ARG A 84 -3.43 9.35 9.61
C ARG A 84 -3.40 9.90 8.16
N PRO A 85 -2.22 10.07 7.53
CA PRO A 85 -2.16 10.44 6.11
C PRO A 85 -2.91 9.50 5.15
N ILE A 86 -2.82 8.18 5.34
CA ILE A 86 -3.46 7.18 4.48
C ILE A 86 -4.98 7.27 4.59
N LEU A 87 -5.51 7.40 5.82
CA LEU A 87 -6.95 7.59 6.02
C LEU A 87 -7.43 8.91 5.40
N MET A 88 -6.67 9.98 5.53
CA MET A 88 -7.03 11.27 4.92
C MET A 88 -7.16 11.18 3.40
N THR A 89 -6.15 10.62 2.72
CA THR A 89 -6.16 10.53 1.25
C THR A 89 -7.21 9.55 0.74
N SER A 90 -7.39 8.42 1.42
CA SER A 90 -8.35 7.40 1.03
C SER A 90 -9.80 7.85 1.20
N LEU A 91 -10.12 8.46 2.34
CA LEU A 91 -11.46 8.99 2.58
C LEU A 91 -11.79 10.15 1.64
N ALA A 92 -10.83 11.03 1.36
CA ALA A 92 -11.01 12.10 0.38
C ALA A 92 -11.27 11.54 -1.03
N PHE A 93 -10.53 10.51 -1.44
CA PHE A 93 -10.74 9.84 -2.72
C PHE A 93 -12.13 9.18 -2.80
N ILE A 94 -12.50 8.41 -1.78
CA ILE A 94 -13.82 7.76 -1.72
C ILE A 94 -14.94 8.79 -1.76
N ALA A 95 -14.85 9.85 -0.95
CA ALA A 95 -15.81 10.95 -0.94
C ALA A 95 -15.91 11.66 -2.30
N GLY A 96 -14.77 11.86 -2.99
CA GLY A 96 -14.73 12.40 -4.35
C GLY A 96 -15.38 11.50 -5.40
N MET A 97 -15.41 10.19 -5.17
CA MET A 97 -16.06 9.22 -6.06
C MET A 97 -17.57 9.11 -5.84
N VAL A 98 -18.07 9.44 -4.64
CA VAL A 98 -19.52 9.42 -4.32
C VAL A 98 -20.38 10.17 -5.37
N PRO A 99 -20.10 11.43 -5.75
CA PRO A 99 -20.93 12.12 -6.75
C PRO A 99 -20.86 11.47 -8.13
N LEU A 100 -19.73 10.83 -8.49
CA LEU A 100 -19.60 10.11 -9.76
C LEU A 100 -20.44 8.83 -9.78
N MET A 101 -20.66 8.20 -8.63
CA MET A 101 -21.53 7.03 -8.50
C MET A 101 -23.01 7.37 -8.75
N PHE A 102 -23.41 8.63 -8.58
CA PHE A 102 -24.77 9.11 -8.82
C PHE A 102 -24.90 9.95 -10.10
N ALA A 103 -23.84 10.07 -10.89
CA ALA A 103 -23.86 10.89 -12.10
C ALA A 103 -24.85 10.33 -13.14
N THR A 104 -25.65 11.20 -13.75
CA THR A 104 -26.61 10.84 -14.81
C THR A 104 -26.21 11.49 -16.14
N GLY A 105 -26.52 10.84 -17.26
CA GLY A 105 -26.21 11.35 -18.61
C GLY A 105 -25.54 10.30 -19.50
N GLY A 106 -25.07 10.71 -20.69
CA GLY A 106 -24.49 9.80 -21.69
C GLY A 106 -23.23 9.05 -21.24
N THR A 107 -22.52 9.54 -20.22
CA THR A 107 -21.32 8.90 -19.63
C THR A 107 -21.57 8.26 -18.27
N ALA A 108 -22.83 8.17 -17.82
CA ALA A 108 -23.19 7.68 -16.48
C ALA A 108 -22.70 6.25 -16.22
N THR A 109 -22.92 5.33 -17.17
CA THR A 109 -22.51 3.92 -17.02
C THR A 109 -21.00 3.79 -16.81
N GLY A 110 -20.20 4.60 -17.51
CA GLY A 110 -18.75 4.63 -17.34
C GLY A 110 -18.33 5.21 -16.00
N ASN A 111 -18.94 6.34 -15.60
CA ASN A 111 -18.68 6.99 -14.31
C ASN A 111 -19.04 6.09 -13.13
N HIS A 112 -20.16 5.37 -13.18
CA HIS A 112 -20.56 4.41 -12.14
C HIS A 112 -19.59 3.25 -12.04
N SER A 113 -19.16 2.71 -13.19
CA SER A 113 -18.22 1.58 -13.27
C SER A 113 -16.87 1.90 -12.63
N ILE A 114 -16.27 3.04 -13.01
CA ILE A 114 -14.94 3.44 -12.51
C ILE A 114 -14.99 3.87 -11.04
N SER A 115 -15.99 4.68 -10.65
CA SER A 115 -16.09 5.21 -9.29
C SER A 115 -16.38 4.11 -8.28
N THR A 116 -17.29 3.21 -8.60
CA THR A 116 -17.63 2.06 -7.73
C THR A 116 -16.45 1.13 -7.54
N GLY A 117 -15.80 0.71 -8.64
CA GLY A 117 -14.66 -0.20 -8.56
C GLY A 117 -13.50 0.41 -7.79
N ALA A 118 -13.18 1.68 -8.05
CA ALA A 118 -12.07 2.35 -7.38
C ALA A 118 -12.38 2.65 -5.89
N ALA A 119 -13.60 3.08 -5.54
CA ALA A 119 -13.97 3.39 -4.16
C ALA A 119 -13.97 2.13 -3.28
N MET A 120 -14.59 1.04 -3.74
CA MET A 120 -14.64 -0.23 -3.01
C MET A 120 -13.25 -0.87 -2.89
N GLY A 121 -12.46 -0.80 -3.96
CA GLY A 121 -11.08 -1.25 -3.96
C GLY A 121 -10.20 -0.46 -3.00
N MET A 122 -10.37 0.86 -2.92
CA MET A 122 -9.62 1.72 -2.00
C MET A 122 -9.99 1.42 -0.55
N LEU A 123 -11.28 1.28 -0.25
CA LEU A 123 -11.75 0.97 1.10
C LEU A 123 -11.21 -0.38 1.58
N SER A 124 -11.35 -1.43 0.78
CA SER A 124 -10.81 -2.75 1.09
C SER A 124 -9.28 -2.73 1.17
N GLY A 125 -8.62 -2.06 0.24
CA GLY A 125 -7.16 -2.00 0.16
C GLY A 125 -6.53 -1.22 1.31
N VAL A 126 -7.20 -0.23 1.88
CA VAL A 126 -6.73 0.46 3.10
C VAL A 126 -6.91 -0.40 4.33
N ILE A 127 -8.08 -1.01 4.51
CA ILE A 127 -8.37 -1.87 5.66
C ILE A 127 -7.40 -3.07 5.69
N LEU A 128 -7.25 -3.76 4.57
CA LEU A 128 -6.35 -4.90 4.46
C LEU A 128 -4.88 -4.46 4.39
N GLY A 129 -4.57 -3.41 3.64
CA GLY A 129 -3.21 -2.94 3.42
C GLY A 129 -2.52 -2.49 4.71
N VAL A 130 -3.22 -1.76 5.59
CA VAL A 130 -2.64 -1.31 6.88
C VAL A 130 -2.13 -2.49 7.72
N ILE A 131 -2.74 -3.69 7.58
CA ILE A 131 -2.35 -4.90 8.30
C ILE A 131 -1.32 -5.72 7.51
N ILE A 132 -1.54 -5.89 6.21
CA ILE A 132 -0.75 -6.77 5.35
C ILE A 132 0.61 -6.16 5.01
N ILE A 133 0.70 -4.85 4.81
CA ILE A 133 1.94 -4.18 4.39
C ILE A 133 3.04 -4.28 5.46
N PRO A 134 2.79 -3.97 6.75
CA PRO A 134 3.79 -4.14 7.80
C PRO A 134 4.23 -5.61 7.95
N LEU A 135 3.30 -6.55 7.79
CA LEU A 135 3.59 -7.99 7.86
C LEU A 135 4.51 -8.43 6.70
N LEU A 136 4.21 -7.99 5.47
CA LEU A 136 5.07 -8.27 4.33
C LEU A 136 6.46 -7.64 4.53
N TYR A 137 6.53 -6.40 5.03
CA TYR A 137 7.80 -5.77 5.38
C TYR A 137 8.61 -6.61 6.36
N LEU A 138 7.99 -7.08 7.45
CA LEU A 138 8.62 -7.95 8.45
C LEU A 138 9.23 -9.21 7.81
N VAL A 139 8.45 -9.91 6.98
CA VAL A 139 8.89 -11.15 6.32
C VAL A 139 10.07 -10.90 5.37
N PHE A 140 9.96 -9.89 4.50
CA PHE A 140 11.00 -9.60 3.52
C PHE A 140 12.27 -9.04 4.15
N GLN A 141 12.15 -8.21 5.18
CA GLN A 141 13.29 -7.66 5.89
C GLN A 141 13.99 -8.74 6.74
N TYR A 142 13.22 -9.66 7.34
CA TYR A 142 13.79 -10.83 8.04
C TYR A 142 14.56 -11.75 7.09
N LEU A 143 13.99 -12.05 5.92
CA LEU A 143 14.66 -12.82 4.87
C LEU A 143 15.96 -12.14 4.42
N GLN A 144 15.93 -10.82 4.26
CA GLN A 144 17.11 -10.05 3.88
C GLN A 144 18.22 -10.12 4.93
N GLU A 145 17.89 -9.98 6.22
CA GLU A 145 18.87 -10.08 7.31
C GLU A 145 19.45 -11.49 7.42
N LYS A 146 18.64 -12.53 7.16
CA LYS A 146 19.08 -13.93 7.15
C LYS A 146 20.01 -14.25 5.98
N VAL A 147 19.75 -13.69 4.80
CA VAL A 147 20.56 -13.90 3.59
C VAL A 147 21.83 -13.03 3.60
N SER A 148 21.74 -11.80 4.12
CA SER A 148 22.86 -10.84 4.08
C SER A 148 23.85 -10.98 5.23
N GLY A 149 23.55 -11.79 6.27
CA GLY A 149 24.44 -12.08 7.41
C GLY A 149 24.78 -10.89 8.32
N LYS A 150 24.43 -9.66 7.94
CA LYS A 150 24.75 -8.42 8.66
C LYS A 150 23.47 -7.82 9.24
N LYS A 151 23.31 -7.85 10.56
CA LYS A 151 22.26 -7.11 11.25
C LYS A 151 22.54 -5.62 11.07
N LEU A 152 21.58 -4.86 10.52
CA LEU A 152 21.68 -3.40 10.34
C LEU A 152 21.98 -2.65 11.65
N THR A 153 21.76 -3.27 12.81
CA THR A 153 21.96 -2.74 14.16
C THR A 153 23.42 -2.71 14.63
N ASP A 154 24.38 -3.26 13.86
CA ASP A 154 25.78 -3.37 14.32
C ASP A 154 26.66 -2.14 13.97
N ASN A 155 26.23 -1.28 13.03
CA ASN A 155 27.08 -0.17 12.56
C ASN A 155 26.93 1.14 13.35
N THR A 156 25.95 1.28 14.25
CA THR A 156 25.74 2.55 15.00
C THR A 156 26.46 2.59 16.35
N VAL A 157 26.91 1.46 16.90
CA VAL A 157 27.63 1.44 18.19
C VAL A 157 29.14 1.68 18.00
N HIS A 158 29.67 1.50 16.78
CA HIS A 158 31.11 1.65 16.53
C HIS A 158 31.55 3.10 16.21
N ASN A 159 30.63 4.03 15.91
CA ASN A 159 30.99 5.38 15.44
C ASN A 159 30.82 6.48 16.50
N THR A 160 30.84 6.14 17.78
CA THR A 160 30.82 7.11 18.89
C THR A 160 32.12 7.14 19.72
N ASN A 161 33.16 6.42 19.30
CA ASN A 161 34.40 6.28 20.07
C ASN A 161 35.69 6.68 19.32
N ASP A 162 35.58 7.45 18.23
CA ASP A 162 36.73 8.14 17.61
C ASP A 162 36.51 9.66 17.62
#